data_AF-A0A1W9MIQ2-F1
#
_entry.id   AF-A0A1W9MIQ2-F1
#
_cell.length_a   1.000
_cell.length_b   1.000
_cell.length_c   1.000
_cell.angle_alpha   90.00
_cell.angle_beta   90.00
_cell.angle_gamma   90.00
#
_symmetry.space_group_name_H-M   'P 1'
#
loop_
_entity.id
_entity.type
_entity.pdbx_description
1 polymer ?
#
loop_
_entity_poly.entity_id
_entity_poly.type
_entity_poly.pdbx_seq_one_letter_code
_entity_poly.pdbx_strand_id
1 'polypeptide(L)'
;MPISRILLRSKVKYALSYLYAETDENDLTYFLKYNLFAIYKALLETEKYIKRKQKEQAESLNLIKDTDNINLRQADILKKFMKNPDKLFVINEIMTTYNIAYETARTDLLHLTKFDYLEKKQAGKKFMFRLSVKKYEQKNI
;
A
#
# COMPACT_ATOMS: atom_id res chain seq x y z
N MET A 1 0.25 -2.74 12.77
CA MET A 1 -1.23 -2.70 12.77
C MET A 1 -1.68 -2.32 14.17
N PRO A 2 -2.59 -1.32 14.33
CA PRO A 2 -3.01 -0.90 15.66
C PRO A 2 -3.89 -1.96 16.34
N ILE A 3 -3.72 -2.10 17.67
CA ILE A 3 -4.48 -3.04 18.52
C ILE A 3 -5.99 -2.75 18.43
N SER A 4 -6.38 -1.48 18.34
CA SER A 4 -7.78 -1.04 18.21
C SER A 4 -8.52 -1.71 17.06
N ARG A 5 -7.83 -2.02 15.95
CA ARG A 5 -8.44 -2.71 14.80
C ARG A 5 -8.73 -4.18 15.09
N ILE A 6 -7.92 -4.84 15.93
CA ILE A 6 -8.16 -6.22 16.37
C ILE A 6 -9.34 -6.24 17.31
N LEU A 7 -9.37 -5.34 18.30
CA LEU A 7 -10.50 -5.17 19.22
C LEU A 7 -11.82 -4.93 18.47
N LEU A 8 -11.80 -4.07 17.45
CA LEU A 8 -12.98 -3.78 16.62
C LEU A 8 -13.44 -5.00 15.80
N ARG A 9 -12.54 -5.91 15.43
CA ARG A 9 -12.88 -7.15 14.69
C ARG A 9 -13.36 -8.26 15.62
N SER A 10 -12.97 -8.25 16.89
CA SER A 10 -13.37 -9.24 17.89
C SER A 10 -14.17 -8.63 19.04
N LYS A 11 -15.08 -7.71 18.73
CA LYS A 11 -15.93 -7.00 19.71
C LYS A 11 -16.64 -7.93 20.69
N VAL A 12 -17.19 -9.05 20.21
CA VAL A 12 -17.89 -10.04 21.06
C VAL A 12 -16.94 -10.68 22.07
N LYS A 13 -15.74 -11.07 21.64
CA LYS A 13 -14.73 -11.67 22.54
C LYS A 13 -14.19 -10.66 23.56
N TYR A 14 -14.04 -9.41 23.13
CA TYR A 14 -13.68 -8.32 24.05
C TYR A 14 -14.77 -8.10 25.11
N ALA A 15 -16.03 -7.97 24.70
CA ALA A 15 -17.15 -7.80 25.62
C ALA A 15 -17.30 -8.99 26.60
N LEU A 16 -17.18 -10.22 26.10
CA LEU A 16 -17.19 -11.42 26.94
C LEU A 16 -16.03 -11.44 27.94
N SER A 17 -14.83 -11.00 27.54
CA SER A 17 -13.69 -10.94 28.47
C SER A 17 -13.88 -9.96 29.62
N TYR A 18 -14.69 -8.92 29.42
CA TYR A 18 -15.10 -7.98 30.46
C TYR A 18 -16.21 -8.55 31.34
N LEU A 19 -17.25 -9.12 30.72
CA LEU A 19 -18.37 -9.75 31.43
C LEU A 19 -17.90 -10.88 32.35
N TYR A 20 -17.04 -11.77 31.87
CA TYR A 20 -16.52 -12.87 32.67
C TYR A 20 -15.64 -12.39 33.83
N ALA A 21 -14.89 -11.31 33.63
CA ALA A 21 -14.15 -10.72 34.74
C ALA A 21 -15.10 -10.21 35.83
N GLU A 22 -16.22 -9.59 35.48
CA GLU A 22 -17.19 -9.08 36.46
C GLU A 22 -17.97 -10.20 37.18
N THR A 23 -18.32 -11.28 36.47
CA THR A 23 -19.18 -12.35 37.04
C THR A 23 -18.42 -13.41 37.84
N ASP A 24 -17.10 -13.54 37.66
CA ASP A 24 -16.27 -14.59 38.26
C ASP A 24 -15.38 -13.99 39.36
N GLU A 25 -16.01 -13.45 40.43
CA GLU A 25 -15.33 -12.83 41.59
C GLU A 25 -14.28 -11.73 41.26
N ASN A 26 -14.46 -10.98 40.17
CA ASN A 26 -13.46 -10.04 39.66
C ASN A 26 -12.18 -10.71 39.11
N ASP A 27 -12.25 -11.95 38.62
CA ASP A 27 -11.14 -12.62 37.95
C ASP A 27 -10.80 -11.95 36.60
N LEU A 28 -9.82 -11.05 36.67
CA LEU A 28 -9.28 -10.32 35.52
C LEU A 28 -8.53 -11.21 34.51
N THR A 29 -8.33 -12.50 34.79
CA THR A 29 -7.56 -13.42 33.94
C THR A 29 -8.14 -13.49 32.52
N TYR A 30 -9.46 -13.50 32.35
CA TYR A 30 -10.10 -13.51 31.03
C TYR A 30 -9.78 -12.26 30.22
N PHE A 31 -9.84 -11.09 30.87
CA PHE A 31 -9.53 -9.80 30.24
C PHE A 31 -8.05 -9.68 29.87
N LEU A 32 -7.15 -10.06 30.79
CA LEU A 32 -5.71 -10.05 30.55
C LEU A 32 -5.33 -11.01 29.42
N LYS A 33 -5.85 -12.23 29.43
CA LYS A 33 -5.60 -13.24 28.39
C LYS A 33 -6.05 -12.75 27.01
N TYR A 34 -7.21 -12.13 26.92
CA TYR A 34 -7.70 -11.56 25.66
C TYR A 34 -6.82 -10.41 25.16
N ASN A 35 -6.43 -9.48 26.03
CA ASN A 35 -5.58 -8.35 25.63
C ASN A 35 -4.17 -8.81 25.22
N LEU A 36 -3.57 -9.78 25.93
CA LEU A 36 -2.29 -10.38 25.53
C LEU A 36 -2.39 -11.04 24.15
N PHE A 37 -3.48 -11.76 23.86
CA PHE A 37 -3.73 -12.32 22.54
C PHE A 37 -3.86 -11.22 21.47
N ALA A 38 -4.58 -10.14 21.76
CA ALA A 38 -4.75 -9.02 20.83
C ALA A 38 -3.41 -8.32 20.53
N ILE A 39 -2.57 -8.11 21.54
CA ILE A 39 -1.21 -7.55 21.40
C ILE A 39 -0.35 -8.47 20.54
N TYR A 40 -0.33 -9.77 20.85
CA TYR A 40 0.44 -10.77 20.10
C TYR A 40 0.02 -10.80 18.62
N LYS A 41 -1.29 -10.79 18.34
CA LYS A 41 -1.80 -10.71 16.96
C LYS A 41 -1.39 -9.41 16.26
N ALA A 42 -1.46 -8.27 16.95
CA ALA A 42 -1.03 -6.99 16.40
C ALA A 42 0.46 -7.00 16.02
N LEU A 43 1.29 -7.60 16.87
CA LEU A 43 2.72 -7.76 16.61
C LEU A 43 2.96 -8.57 15.33
N LEU A 44 2.39 -9.78 15.24
CA LEU A 44 2.57 -10.66 14.07
C LEU A 44 2.10 -9.99 12.76
N GLU A 45 0.96 -9.31 12.78
CA GLU A 45 0.46 -8.60 11.59
C GLU A 45 1.35 -7.42 11.22
N THR A 46 1.97 -6.77 12.21
CA THR A 46 2.93 -5.68 11.99
C THR A 46 4.22 -6.20 11.36
N GLU A 47 4.78 -7.28 11.89
CA GLU A 47 5.96 -7.93 11.30
C GLU A 47 5.70 -8.36 9.86
N LYS A 48 4.54 -8.97 9.58
CA LYS A 48 4.14 -9.35 8.22
C LYS A 48 4.02 -8.14 7.31
N TYR A 49 3.46 -7.04 7.82
CA TYR A 49 3.36 -5.79 7.06
C TYR A 49 4.74 -5.20 6.74
N ILE A 50 5.65 -5.15 7.72
CA ILE A 50 7.02 -4.63 7.54
C ILE A 50 7.76 -5.48 6.51
N LYS A 51 7.76 -6.81 6.64
CA LYS A 51 8.40 -7.72 5.67
C LYS A 51 7.87 -7.52 4.25
N ARG A 52 6.54 -7.37 4.10
CA ARG A 52 5.93 -7.07 2.81
C ARG A 52 6.40 -5.72 2.26
N LYS A 53 6.47 -4.68 3.09
CA LYS A 53 6.92 -3.35 2.68
C LYS A 53 8.39 -3.32 2.29
N GLN A 54 9.26 -4.03 3.02
CA GLN A 54 10.66 -4.19 2.65
C GLN A 54 10.80 -4.90 1.28
N LYS A 55 10.03 -5.95 1.02
CA LYS A 55 10.02 -6.62 -0.29
C LYS A 55 9.54 -5.70 -1.41
N GLU A 56 8.44 -4.97 -1.18
CA GLU A 56 7.92 -3.99 -2.14
C GLU A 56 8.99 -2.94 -2.49
N GLN A 57 9.70 -2.42 -1.48
CA GLN A 57 10.77 -1.43 -1.65
C GLN A 57 12.00 -2.01 -2.37
N ALA A 58 12.45 -3.22 -2.03
CA ALA A 58 13.58 -3.86 -2.69
C ALA A 58 13.34 -4.08 -4.19
N GLU A 59 12.13 -4.52 -4.55
CA GLU A 59 11.71 -4.66 -5.95
C GLU A 59 11.74 -3.30 -6.70
N SER A 60 11.42 -2.20 -6.02
CA SER A 60 11.42 -0.87 -6.64
C SER A 60 12.82 -0.26 -6.73
N LEU A 61 13.71 -0.56 -5.77
CA LEU A 61 15.13 -0.23 -5.87
C LEU A 61 15.80 -0.92 -7.08
N ASN A 62 15.42 -2.15 -7.39
CA ASN A 62 15.91 -2.83 -8.59
C ASN A 62 15.51 -2.10 -9.88
N LEU A 63 14.29 -1.54 -9.95
CA LEU A 63 13.84 -0.74 -11.10
C LEU A 63 14.65 0.56 -11.26
N ILE A 64 15.09 1.17 -10.15
CA ILE A 64 15.93 2.38 -10.17
C ILE A 64 17.36 2.05 -10.63
N LYS A 65 17.92 0.90 -10.22
CA LYS A 65 19.26 0.48 -10.70
C LYS A 65 19.32 0.38 -12.22
N ASP A 66 18.21 0.01 -12.85
CA ASP A 66 18.10 -0.06 -14.31
C ASP A 66 17.72 1.29 -14.95
N THR A 67 17.39 2.31 -14.15
CA THR A 67 16.82 3.57 -14.61
C THR A 67 17.33 4.75 -13.76
N ASP A 68 18.43 5.37 -14.19
CA ASP A 68 19.05 6.52 -13.49
C ASP A 68 18.18 7.79 -13.44
N ASN A 69 17.03 7.80 -14.11
CA ASN A 69 16.20 8.99 -14.32
C ASN A 69 14.94 9.06 -13.46
N ILE A 70 14.72 8.13 -12.52
CA ILE A 70 13.51 8.12 -11.68
C ILE A 70 13.83 7.92 -10.20
N ASN A 71 13.06 8.57 -9.33
CA ASN A 71 13.18 8.37 -7.88
C ASN A 71 12.40 7.13 -7.39
N LEU A 72 12.58 6.76 -6.13
CA LEU A 72 11.96 5.56 -5.53
C LEU A 72 10.43 5.56 -5.62
N ARG A 73 9.78 6.70 -5.40
CA ARG A 73 8.32 6.83 -5.51
C ARG A 73 7.85 6.65 -6.95
N GLN A 74 8.56 7.24 -7.90
CA GLN A 74 8.26 7.10 -9.33
C GLN A 74 8.49 5.67 -9.82
N ALA A 75 9.51 4.97 -9.31
CA ALA A 75 9.72 3.54 -9.56
C ALA A 75 8.58 2.69 -8.99
N ASP A 76 8.12 2.97 -7.76
CA ASP A 76 6.94 2.32 -7.18
C ASP A 76 5.67 2.58 -8.00
N ILE A 77 5.47 3.81 -8.51
CA ILE A 77 4.37 4.16 -9.41
C ILE A 77 4.48 3.34 -10.69
N LEU A 78 5.63 3.37 -11.37
CA LEU A 78 5.85 2.63 -12.62
C LEU A 78 5.58 1.13 -12.44
N LYS A 79 6.05 0.54 -11.36
CA LYS A 79 5.80 -0.86 -11.01
C LYS A 79 4.30 -1.18 -10.89
N LYS A 80 3.50 -0.26 -10.34
CA LYS A 80 2.04 -0.43 -10.26
C LYS A 80 1.40 -0.47 -11.66
N PHE A 81 1.91 0.34 -12.59
CA PHE A 81 1.50 0.29 -14.00
C PHE A 81 1.95 -1.00 -14.69
N MET A 82 3.18 -1.46 -14.45
CA MET A 82 3.68 -2.74 -15.00
C MET A 82 2.87 -3.95 -14.51
N LYS A 83 2.38 -3.92 -13.26
CA LYS A 83 1.48 -4.96 -12.74
C LYS A 83 0.08 -4.93 -13.37
N ASN A 84 -0.31 -3.83 -14.00
CA ASN A 84 -1.63 -3.64 -14.60
C ASN A 84 -1.48 -2.91 -15.95
N PRO A 85 -0.83 -3.53 -16.95
CA PRO A 85 -0.41 -2.84 -18.18
C PRO A 85 -1.58 -2.24 -18.97
N ASP A 86 -2.74 -2.90 -18.95
CA ASP A 86 -3.94 -2.46 -19.68
C ASP A 86 -4.77 -1.42 -18.91
N LYS A 87 -4.47 -1.18 -17.62
CA LYS A 87 -5.26 -0.31 -16.78
C LYS A 87 -4.88 1.16 -17.00
N LEU A 88 -5.91 1.99 -17.19
CA LEU A 88 -5.80 3.44 -17.17
C LEU A 88 -5.88 3.96 -15.73
N PHE A 89 -4.93 4.81 -15.36
CA PHE A 89 -4.90 5.48 -14.05
C PHE A 89 -5.12 6.98 -14.21
N VAL A 90 -5.87 7.57 -13.29
CA VAL A 90 -6.04 9.03 -13.18
C VAL A 90 -5.18 9.60 -12.06
N ILE A 91 -4.86 10.90 -12.13
CA ILE A 91 -4.03 11.59 -11.13
C ILE A 91 -4.57 11.38 -9.71
N ASN A 92 -5.90 11.48 -9.52
CA ASN A 92 -6.55 11.29 -8.23
C ASN A 92 -6.31 9.88 -7.65
N GLU A 93 -6.24 8.84 -8.49
CA GLU A 93 -6.00 7.47 -8.00
C GLU A 93 -4.58 7.33 -7.47
N ILE A 94 -3.59 7.95 -8.12
CA ILE A 94 -2.20 7.98 -7.66
C ILE A 94 -2.08 8.82 -6.38
N MET A 95 -2.73 9.99 -6.34
CA MET A 95 -2.81 10.84 -5.16
C MET A 95 -3.29 10.06 -3.93
N THR A 96 -4.41 9.35 -4.04
CA THR A 96 -4.97 8.55 -2.94
C THR A 96 -4.12 7.32 -2.63
N THR A 97 -3.59 6.62 -3.64
CA THR A 97 -2.77 5.41 -3.44
C THR A 97 -1.49 5.72 -2.66
N TYR A 98 -0.81 6.82 -3.01
CA TYR A 98 0.49 7.19 -2.45
C TYR A 98 0.41 8.25 -1.36
N ASN A 99 -0.80 8.73 -1.04
CA ASN A 99 -1.07 9.76 -0.03
C ASN A 99 -0.21 11.02 -0.21
N ILE A 100 -0.19 11.56 -1.44
CA ILE A 100 0.55 12.75 -1.83
C ILE A 100 -0.40 13.84 -2.33
N ALA A 101 0.07 15.07 -2.47
CA ALA A 101 -0.74 16.14 -3.05
C ALA A 101 -1.00 15.91 -4.55
N TYR A 102 -2.10 16.49 -5.06
CA TYR A 102 -2.49 16.37 -6.48
C TYR A 102 -1.35 16.79 -7.42
N GLU A 103 -0.70 17.94 -7.16
CA GLU A 103 0.38 18.38 -8.04
C GLU A 103 1.63 17.51 -7.95
N THR A 104 1.90 16.90 -6.80
CA THR A 104 2.99 15.94 -6.67
C THR A 104 2.71 14.70 -7.52
N ALA A 105 1.49 14.15 -7.45
CA ALA A 105 1.06 13.02 -8.27
C ALA A 105 1.11 13.36 -9.77
N ARG A 106 0.64 14.55 -10.14
CA ARG A 106 0.68 15.04 -11.52
C ARG A 106 2.12 15.17 -12.03
N THR A 107 3.01 15.77 -11.24
CA THR A 107 4.42 15.95 -11.61
C THR A 107 5.11 14.61 -11.79
N ASP A 108 4.88 13.64 -10.90
CA ASP A 108 5.45 12.29 -11.04
C ASP A 108 4.98 11.59 -12.32
N LEU A 109 3.69 11.63 -12.63
CA LEU A 109 3.15 11.01 -13.85
C LEU A 109 3.65 11.69 -15.13
N LEU A 110 3.75 13.02 -15.13
CA LEU A 110 4.31 13.77 -16.25
C LEU A 110 5.81 13.48 -16.42
N HIS A 111 6.56 13.35 -15.33
CA HIS A 111 7.97 12.97 -15.36
C HIS A 111 8.15 11.58 -15.99
N LEU A 112 7.36 10.60 -15.56
CA LEU A 112 7.38 9.25 -16.14
C LEU A 112 6.95 9.24 -17.62
N THR A 113 6.06 10.14 -18.02
CA THR A 113 5.68 10.33 -19.44
C THR A 113 6.84 10.92 -20.25
N LYS A 114 7.60 11.87 -19.68
CA LYS A 114 8.76 12.50 -20.34
C LYS A 114 9.86 11.49 -20.72
N PHE A 115 10.00 10.41 -19.96
CA PHE A 115 10.99 9.35 -20.21
C PHE A 115 10.40 8.13 -20.94
N ASP A 116 9.23 8.31 -21.58
CA ASP A 116 8.51 7.30 -22.37
C ASP A 116 8.12 6.02 -21.60
N TYR A 117 8.06 6.08 -20.27
CA TYR A 117 7.54 4.96 -19.46
C TYR A 117 6.02 4.89 -19.48
N LEU A 118 5.36 6.05 -19.52
CA LEU A 118 3.90 6.16 -19.52
C LEU A 118 3.42 6.93 -20.75
N GLU A 119 2.21 6.62 -21.19
CA GLU A 119 1.48 7.39 -22.20
C GLU A 119 0.34 8.15 -21.54
N LYS A 120 0.21 9.44 -21.89
CA LYS A 120 -0.91 10.28 -21.47
C LYS A 120 -2.02 10.23 -22.53
N LYS A 121 -3.23 9.84 -22.13
CA LYS A 121 -4.47 10.01 -22.91
C LYS A 121 -5.38 11.02 -22.24
N GLN A 122 -6.04 11.84 -23.06
CA GLN A 122 -7.08 12.75 -22.57
C GLN A 122 -8.44 12.14 -22.88
N ALA A 123 -9.25 11.93 -21.85
CA ALA A 123 -10.64 11.49 -21.97
C ALA A 123 -11.53 12.57 -21.37
N GLY A 124 -12.12 13.41 -22.24
CA GLY A 124 -12.86 14.60 -21.84
C GLY A 124 -11.98 15.61 -21.09
N LYS A 125 -12.35 15.93 -19.84
CA LYS A 125 -11.63 16.88 -18.96
C LYS A 125 -10.56 16.22 -18.07
N LYS A 126 -10.37 14.90 -18.13
CA LYS A 126 -9.45 14.17 -17.25
C LYS A 126 -8.24 13.65 -18.03
N PHE A 127 -7.06 13.79 -17.42
CA PHE A 127 -5.85 13.10 -17.89
C PHE A 127 -5.83 11.67 -17.34
N MET A 128 -5.66 10.72 -18.24
CA MET A 128 -5.47 9.30 -17.96
C MET A 128 -4.08 8.89 -18.42
N PHE A 129 -3.47 7.97 -17.68
CA PHE A 129 -2.14 7.47 -17.95
C PHE A 129 -2.21 5.95 -18.10
N ARG A 130 -1.42 5.38 -19.01
CA ARG A 130 -1.19 3.93 -19.15
C ARG A 130 0.28 3.65 -19.35
N LEU A 131 0.67 2.38 -19.21
CA LEU A 131 2.03 1.94 -19.52
C LEU A 131 2.32 2.13 -21.01
N SER A 132 3.49 2.68 -21.34
CA SER A 132 3.95 2.83 -22.72
C SER A 132 4.45 1.48 -23.27
N VAL A 133 3.98 1.10 -24.45
CA VAL A 133 4.36 -0.17 -25.09
C VAL A 133 5.82 -0.13 -25.57
N LYS A 134 6.32 1.05 -25.96
CA LYS A 134 7.64 1.23 -26.61
C LYS A 134 8.85 0.81 -25.76
N LYS A 135 8.75 0.88 -24.44
CA LYS A 135 9.83 0.48 -23.52
C LYS A 135 9.63 -0.90 -22.88
N TYR A 136 8.42 -1.46 -22.99
CA TYR A 136 8.12 -2.78 -22.45
C TYR A 136 8.75 -3.91 -23.27
N GLU A 137 8.93 -3.69 -24.58
CA GLU A 137 9.57 -4.63 -25.50
C GLU A 137 11.10 -4.63 -25.43
N GLN A 138 11.74 -3.49 -25.10
CA GLN A 138 13.20 -3.42 -24.97
C GLN A 138 13.76 -4.11 -23.70
N LYS A 139 12.90 -4.49 -22.76
CA LYS A 139 13.29 -5.15 -21.49
C LYS A 139 13.04 -6.66 -21.48
N ASN A 140 12.55 -7.22 -22.59
CA ASN A 140 12.25 -8.65 -22.77
C ASN A 140 13.08 -9.31 -23.89
N ILE A 141 14.18 -8.68 -24.32
CA ILE A 141 15.21 -9.26 -25.20
C ILE A 141 16.53 -9.29 -24.42
#